data_AF-A0A7R9XPU0-F1
#
_entry.id   AF-A0A7R9XPU0-F1
#
_cell.length_a   1.000
_cell.length_b   1.000
_cell.length_c   1.000
_cell.angle_alpha   90.00
_cell.angle_beta   90.00
_cell.angle_gamma   90.00
#
_symmetry.space_group_name_H-M   'P 1'
#
loop_
_entity.id
_entity.type
_entity.pdbx_description
1 polymer ?
#
loop_
_entity_poly.entity_id
_entity_poly.type
_entity_poly.pdbx_seq_one_letter_code
_entity_poly.pdbx_strand_id
1 'polypeptide(L)'
;AVRKGARQDPWSTVLREDRRPIGMRLSEYDATVLNETRAFVTVLETVANGSTLLATQTFERRQDGGWQICEHRTVPYGKDIVAKIALRCDARGCVALPVKTVASFKSDEQVP
;
A
#
# COMPACT_ATOMS: atom_id res chain seq x y z
N ALA A 1 -16.38 12.48 -0.57
CA ALA A 1 -15.99 11.22 0.11
C ALA A 1 -15.10 11.45 1.35
N VAL A 2 -14.06 12.30 1.30
CA VAL A 2 -13.05 12.45 2.37
C VAL A 2 -13.61 12.94 3.73
N ARG A 3 -14.70 13.73 3.77
CA ARG A 3 -15.29 14.25 5.03
C ARG A 3 -16.04 13.21 5.89
N LYS A 4 -16.32 12.01 5.36
CA LYS A 4 -17.05 10.94 6.07
C LYS A 4 -16.21 9.67 6.31
N GLY A 5 -14.92 9.69 5.96
CA GLY A 5 -14.03 8.54 6.15
C GLY A 5 -13.61 8.40 7.61
N ALA A 6 -13.52 7.16 8.10
CA ALA A 6 -12.84 6.88 9.36
C ALA A 6 -11.40 7.40 9.26
N ARG A 7 -11.02 8.31 10.16
CA ARG A 7 -9.67 8.85 10.22
C ARG A 7 -8.81 7.86 11.01
N GLN A 8 -7.85 7.23 10.35
CA GLN A 8 -6.87 6.39 11.05
C GLN A 8 -5.82 7.24 11.78
N ASP A 9 -5.12 6.60 12.72
CA ASP A 9 -4.04 7.15 13.54
C ASP A 9 -2.99 7.95 12.70
N PRO A 10 -2.37 8.99 13.28
CA PRO A 10 -1.32 9.74 12.61
C PRO A 10 -0.05 8.90 12.41
N TRP A 11 0.82 9.35 11.52
CA TRP A 11 2.07 8.67 11.19
C TRP A 11 3.03 8.47 12.35
N SER A 12 3.10 9.42 13.27
CA SER A 12 3.86 9.27 14.51
C SER A 12 3.39 8.09 15.37
N THR A 13 2.16 7.60 15.15
CA THR A 13 1.61 6.42 15.80
C THR A 13 1.80 5.18 14.94
N VAL A 14 1.49 5.23 13.63
CA VAL A 14 1.53 4.02 12.77
C VAL A 14 2.93 3.62 12.31
N LEU A 15 3.91 4.53 12.34
CA LEU A 15 5.31 4.22 12.03
C LEU A 15 6.12 3.79 13.25
N ARG A 16 5.50 3.69 14.44
CA ARG A 16 6.20 3.19 15.62
C ARG A 16 6.59 1.72 15.41
N GLU A 17 7.75 1.35 15.93
CA GLU A 17 8.29 0.00 15.74
C GLU A 17 7.37 -1.09 16.32
N ASP A 18 6.72 -0.81 17.45
CA ASP A 18 5.73 -1.68 18.09
C ASP A 18 4.38 -1.77 17.35
N ARG A 19 4.19 -0.95 16.31
CA ARG A 19 2.99 -0.92 15.46
C ARG A 19 3.23 -1.46 14.05
N ARG A 20 4.44 -1.95 13.76
CA ARG A 20 4.73 -2.63 12.49
C ARG A 20 3.76 -3.81 12.30
N PRO A 21 3.15 -3.97 11.11
CA PRO A 21 2.24 -5.08 10.85
C PRO A 21 2.94 -6.44 11.04
N ILE A 22 2.40 -7.27 11.93
CA ILE A 22 2.88 -8.64 12.14
C ILE A 22 2.36 -9.54 11.02
N GLY A 23 3.23 -10.39 10.46
CA GLY A 23 2.86 -11.35 9.42
C GLY A 23 2.68 -10.75 8.02
N MET A 24 3.00 -9.47 7.83
CA MET A 24 3.09 -8.86 6.51
C MET A 24 4.40 -9.27 5.85
N ARG A 25 4.33 -9.69 4.59
CA ARG A 25 5.48 -10.06 3.76
C ARG A 25 5.54 -9.18 2.52
N LEU A 26 6.74 -8.76 2.14
CA LEU A 26 6.98 -8.03 0.90
C LEU A 26 7.57 -8.98 -0.13
N SER A 27 7.13 -8.86 -1.37
CA SER A 27 7.66 -9.59 -2.53
C SER A 27 7.66 -8.66 -3.75
N GLU A 28 8.50 -8.94 -4.74
CA GLU A 28 8.52 -8.26 -6.04
C GLU A 28 8.41 -6.74 -5.92
N TYR A 29 9.55 -6.09 -5.68
CA TYR A 29 9.63 -4.65 -5.57
C TYR A 29 10.50 -4.04 -6.68
N ASP A 30 10.09 -2.87 -7.11
CA ASP A 30 10.87 -1.99 -7.98
C ASP A 30 10.98 -0.61 -7.34
N ALA A 31 12.12 0.05 -7.50
CA ALA A 31 12.41 1.34 -6.90
C ALA A 31 12.91 2.32 -7.96
N THR A 32 12.28 3.49 -8.03
CA THR A 32 12.68 4.59 -8.90
C THR A 32 13.07 5.80 -8.07
N VAL A 33 14.32 6.22 -8.16
CA VAL A 33 14.80 7.50 -7.58
C VAL A 33 14.54 8.60 -8.59
N LEU A 34 13.66 9.56 -8.27
CA LEU A 34 13.35 10.66 -9.18
C LEU A 34 14.40 11.77 -9.12
N ASN A 35 14.93 12.04 -7.92
CA ASN A 35 15.98 13.01 -7.67
C ASN A 35 16.61 12.78 -6.29
N GLU A 36 17.49 13.67 -5.86
CA GLU A 36 18.22 13.58 -4.58
C GLU A 36 17.32 13.55 -3.33
N THR A 37 16.07 14.01 -3.43
CA THR A 37 15.16 14.16 -2.29
C THR A 37 13.89 13.33 -2.38
N ARG A 38 13.62 12.67 -3.52
CA ARG A 38 12.37 11.92 -3.74
C ARG A 38 12.56 10.61 -4.49
N ALA A 39 11.94 9.55 -3.98
CA ALA A 39 11.91 8.23 -4.61
C ALA A 39 10.50 7.59 -4.52
N PHE A 40 10.25 6.61 -5.36
CA PHE A 40 9.05 5.79 -5.36
C PHE A 40 9.43 4.32 -5.33
N VAL A 41 8.66 3.52 -4.59
CA VAL A 41 8.73 2.06 -4.60
C VAL A 41 7.37 1.52 -4.97
N THR A 42 7.34 0.57 -5.90
CA THR A 42 6.19 -0.28 -6.15
C THR A 42 6.50 -1.67 -5.61
N VAL A 43 5.60 -2.27 -4.84
CA VAL A 43 5.85 -3.54 -4.14
C VAL A 43 4.57 -4.36 -4.01
N LEU A 44 4.68 -5.68 -4.04
CA LEU A 44 3.59 -6.56 -3.64
C LEU A 44 3.66 -6.84 -2.13
N GLU A 45 2.57 -6.57 -1.44
CA GLU A 45 2.41 -6.80 -0.01
C GLU A 45 1.46 -7.97 0.20
N THR A 46 1.89 -8.99 0.93
CA THR A 46 1.00 -10.07 1.40
C THR A 46 0.71 -9.83 2.86
N VAL A 47 -0.54 -9.52 3.19
CA VAL A 47 -0.97 -9.31 4.58
C VAL A 47 -1.24 -10.66 5.27
N ALA A 48 -1.37 -10.65 6.59
CA ALA A 48 -1.45 -11.88 7.40
C ALA A 48 -2.59 -12.85 7.01
N ASN A 49 -3.68 -12.34 6.42
CA ASN A 49 -4.78 -13.17 5.93
C ASN A 49 -4.54 -13.81 4.55
N GLY A 50 -3.34 -13.63 3.98
CA GLY A 50 -2.96 -14.17 2.66
C GLY A 50 -3.33 -13.28 1.48
N SER A 51 -4.08 -12.19 1.66
CA SER A 51 -4.41 -11.28 0.56
C SER A 51 -3.17 -10.56 0.05
N THR A 52 -3.04 -10.50 -1.27
CA THR A 52 -2.00 -9.70 -1.93
C THR A 52 -2.53 -8.30 -2.26
N LEU A 53 -1.69 -7.30 -2.06
CA LEU A 53 -1.94 -5.90 -2.37
C LEU A 53 -0.81 -5.40 -3.27
N LEU A 54 -1.16 -4.59 -4.26
CA LEU A 54 -0.17 -3.78 -4.97
C LEU A 54 -0.04 -2.46 -4.21
N ALA A 55 1.16 -2.17 -3.75
CA ALA A 55 1.47 -0.97 -3.00
C ALA A 55 2.39 -0.04 -3.78
N THR A 56 2.11 1.26 -3.69
CA THR A 56 3.05 2.30 -4.08
C THR A 56 3.40 3.15 -2.87
N GLN A 57 4.70 3.37 -2.67
CA GLN A 57 5.26 4.08 -1.54
C GLN A 57 6.10 5.24 -2.08
N THR A 58 5.88 6.45 -1.58
CA THR A 58 6.73 7.60 -1.88
C THR A 58 7.66 7.81 -0.71
N PHE A 59 8.92 8.11 -0.99
CA PHE A 59 9.93 8.41 0.02
C PHE A 59 10.50 9.81 -0.20
N GLU A 60 10.77 10.49 0.90
CA GLU A 60 11.49 11.75 0.95
C GLU A 60 12.79 11.60 1.74
N ARG A 61 13.82 12.33 1.33
CA ARG A 61 15.10 12.33 2.01
C ARG A 61 15.06 13.25 3.23
N ARG A 62 15.44 12.71 4.38
CA ARG A 62 15.58 13.42 5.65
C ARG A 62 16.88 14.22 5.67
N GLN A 63 16.97 15.17 6.60
CA GLN A 63 18.17 15.99 6.81
C GLN A 63 19.40 15.16 7.20
N ASP A 64 19.21 14.01 7.86
CA ASP A 64 20.28 13.06 8.21
C ASP A 64 20.73 12.18 7.02
N GLY A 65 20.18 12.43 5.82
CA GLY A 65 20.48 11.68 4.60
C GLY A 65 19.71 10.37 4.46
N GLY A 66 18.95 9.94 5.48
CA GLY A 66 18.09 8.76 5.44
C GLY A 66 16.82 8.98 4.63
N TRP A 67 16.17 7.89 4.22
CA TRP A 67 14.88 7.95 3.54
C TRP A 67 13.74 7.71 4.52
N GLN A 68 12.68 8.50 4.41
CA GLN A 68 11.44 8.29 5.13
C GLN A 68 10.33 8.12 4.11
N ILE A 69 9.50 7.10 4.27
CA ILE A 69 8.23 7.04 3.55
C ILE A 69 7.46 8.34 3.85
N CYS A 70 6.78 8.95 2.87
CA CYS A 70 5.90 10.13 3.00
C CYS A 70 4.46 9.90 2.48
N GLU A 71 4.27 8.89 1.63
CA GLU A 71 2.95 8.42 1.19
C GLU A 71 2.98 6.90 1.00
N HIS A 72 1.90 6.20 1.36
CA HIS A 72 1.68 4.78 1.07
C HIS A 72 0.28 4.58 0.53
N ARG A 73 0.17 3.92 -0.62
CA ARG A 73 -1.11 3.57 -1.21
C ARG A 73 -1.13 2.08 -1.48
N THR A 74 -2.25 1.44 -1.15
CA THR A 74 -2.48 0.04 -1.50
C THR A 74 -3.76 -0.12 -2.28
N VAL A 75 -3.72 -1.00 -3.27
CA VAL A 75 -4.91 -1.50 -3.95
C VAL A 75 -4.89 -3.03 -3.89
N PRO A 76 -6.05 -3.68 -3.76
CA PRO A 76 -6.07 -5.14 -3.81
C PRO A 76 -5.58 -5.67 -5.16
N TYR A 77 -4.79 -6.74 -5.14
CA TYR A 77 -4.14 -7.30 -6.34
C TYR A 77 -4.02 -8.84 -6.26
N GLY A 78 -4.13 -9.54 -7.40
CA GLY A 78 -4.04 -11.00 -7.46
C GLY A 78 -5.38 -11.72 -7.72
N LYS A 79 -5.37 -13.05 -7.61
CA LYS A 79 -6.54 -13.91 -7.92
C LYS A 79 -7.47 -14.10 -6.72
N ASP A 80 -6.93 -14.29 -5.52
CA ASP A 80 -7.68 -14.62 -4.31
C ASP A 80 -7.91 -13.39 -3.41
N ILE A 81 -8.38 -12.30 -4.02
CA ILE A 81 -8.49 -11.02 -3.32
C ILE A 81 -9.70 -11.01 -2.37
N VAL A 82 -9.44 -11.18 -1.07
CA VAL A 82 -10.43 -10.94 -0.02
C VAL A 82 -10.55 -9.43 0.30
N ALA A 83 -9.47 -8.66 0.14
CA ALA A 83 -9.47 -7.24 0.44
C ALA A 83 -10.45 -6.42 -0.44
N LYS A 84 -11.32 -5.64 0.19
CA LYS A 84 -12.35 -4.79 -0.46
C LYS A 84 -12.07 -3.29 -0.33
N ILE A 85 -10.91 -2.92 0.17
CA ILE A 85 -10.52 -1.55 0.49
C ILE A 85 -9.21 -1.21 -0.22
N ALA A 86 -9.16 -0.05 -0.87
CA ALA A 86 -7.91 0.62 -1.17
C ALA A 86 -7.58 1.61 -0.05
N LEU A 87 -6.33 1.65 0.37
CA LEU A 87 -5.86 2.60 1.37
C LEU A 87 -4.98 3.65 0.71
N ARG A 88 -5.11 4.90 1.16
CA ARG A 88 -4.12 5.95 0.92
C ARG A 88 -3.76 6.59 2.25
N CYS A 89 -2.51 6.52 2.62
CA CYS A 89 -1.94 7.02 3.86
C CYS A 89 -0.89 8.08 3.56
N ASP A 90 -0.97 9.21 4.26
CA ASP A 90 0.07 10.23 4.30
C ASP A 90 0.14 10.83 5.72
N ALA A 91 1.00 11.83 5.93
CA ALA A 91 1.19 12.48 7.23
C ALA A 91 -0.11 13.01 7.89
N ARG A 92 -1.20 13.19 7.13
CA ARG A 92 -2.50 13.67 7.64
C ARG A 92 -3.40 12.54 8.16
N GLY A 93 -3.03 11.29 7.90
CA GLY A 93 -3.74 10.06 8.26
C GLY A 93 -4.00 9.16 7.04
N CYS A 94 -4.77 8.09 7.24
CA CYS A 94 -5.19 7.20 6.16
C CYS A 94 -6.66 7.38 5.79
N VAL A 95 -6.94 7.23 4.50
CA VAL A 95 -8.29 7.15 3.93
C VAL A 95 -8.49 5.76 3.35
N ALA A 96 -9.54 5.10 3.82
CA ALA A 96 -10.05 3.85 3.26
C ALA A 96 -11.13 4.15 2.22
N LEU A 97 -10.93 3.65 1.01
CA LEU A 97 -11.89 3.76 -0.08
C LEU A 97 -12.41 2.36 -0.43
N PRO A 98 -13.73 2.11 -0.42
CA PRO A 98 -14.27 0.86 -0.90
C PRO A 98 -13.93 0.71 -2.38
N VAL A 99 -13.38 -0.43 -2.75
CA VAL A 99 -13.13 -0.77 -4.15
C VAL A 99 -14.16 -1.77 -4.61
N LYS A 100 -14.65 -1.59 -5.84
CA LYS A 100 -15.30 -2.66 -6.59
C LYS A 100 -14.17 -3.58 -7.07
N THR A 101 -13.73 -4.50 -6.22
CA THR A 101 -12.77 -5.52 -6.63
C THR A 101 -13.47 -6.50 -7.57
N VAL A 102 -13.24 -6.33 -8.87
CA VAL A 102 -13.38 -7.41 -9.84
C VAL A 102 -12.02 -8.09 -9.91
N ALA A 103 -11.98 -9.42 -9.77
CA ALA A 103 -10.77 -10.16 -10.05
C ALA A 103 -10.32 -9.77 -11.47
N SER A 104 -9.08 -9.31 -11.62
CA SER A 104 -8.51 -9.21 -12.96
C SER A 104 -8.39 -10.65 -13.46
N PHE A 105 -8.82 -10.92 -14.69
CA PHE A 105 -8.94 -12.23 -15.35
C PHE A 105 -10.28 -12.98 -15.12
N LYS A 106 -11.14 -12.95 -16.15
CA LYS A 106 -11.83 -14.17 -16.59
C LYS A 106 -10.82 -14.95 -17.43
N SER A 107 -10.45 -16.16 -17.03
CA SER A 107 -10.00 -17.14 -18.00
C SER A 107 -11.23 -17.57 -18.78
N ASP A 108 -11.52 -16.92 -19.90
CA ASP A 108 -12.34 -17.55 -20.93
C ASP A 108 -11.44 -18.61 -21.58
N GLU A 109 -11.40 -19.78 -20.96
CA GLU A 109 -10.95 -20.99 -21.64
C GLU A 109 -12.11 -21.98 -21.68
N GLN A 110 -12.79 -21.98 -22.82
CA GLN A 110 -13.51 -23.13 -23.34
C GLN A 110 -13.35 -23.14 -24.87
N VAL A 111 -12.19 -23.66 -25.31
CA VAL A 111 -11.99 -24.77 -26.27
C VAL A 111 -12.77 -24.72 -27.60
N PRO A 112 -12.09 -24.90 -28.74
CA PRO A 112 -11.97 -26.25 -29.35
C PRO A 112 -10.60 -26.90 -29.16
#